data_AF-A0A811TX50-F1
#
_entry.id   AF-A0A811TX50-F1
#
_cell.length_a   1.000
_cell.length_b   1.000
_cell.length_c   1.000
_cell.angle_alpha   90.00
_cell.angle_beta   90.00
_cell.angle_gamma   90.00
#
_symmetry.space_group_name_H-M   'P 1'
#
loop_
_entity.id
_entity.type
_entity.pdbx_description
1 polymer ?
#
loop_
_entity_poly.entity_id
_entity_poly.type
_entity_poly.pdbx_seq_one_letter_code
_entity_poly.pdbx_strand_id
1 'polypeptide(L)'
;MSRHEGVSCDSCLKSNFNGRRYKCLICYDYDLCADCYEEGVTSTRHLVDHPMQCILTRSDIELFFGGEMLNSEQPQSFTCPYCKKMGFSDTTLLEHVSAEHTETSLEVVCPVCAGLPGGEPNLVTDDFAGHLTLEHRTGPRELISFLISFSKKKKTLH
;
A
#
# COMPACT_ATOMS: atom_id res chain seq x y z
N MET A 1 -8.93 -10.80 9.07
CA MET A 1 -8.18 -10.13 10.16
C MET A 1 -8.84 -8.77 10.35
N SER A 2 -9.20 -8.43 11.59
CA SER A 2 -9.93 -7.20 11.95
C SER A 2 -9.04 -6.09 12.51
N ARG A 3 -7.72 -6.34 12.59
CA ARG A 3 -6.70 -5.42 13.12
C ARG A 3 -5.45 -5.50 12.25
N HIS A 4 -4.62 -4.47 12.29
CA HIS A 4 -3.32 -4.45 11.63
C HIS A 4 -2.24 -5.11 12.51
N GLU A 5 -2.12 -6.43 12.42
CA GLU A 5 -1.15 -7.20 13.21
C GLU A 5 0.31 -6.83 12.86
N GLY A 6 1.15 -6.64 13.88
CA GLY A 6 2.56 -6.28 13.72
C GLY A 6 2.81 -4.81 13.36
N VAL A 7 1.77 -3.97 13.33
CA VAL A 7 1.87 -2.54 13.01
C VAL A 7 1.64 -1.71 14.26
N SER A 8 2.40 -0.64 14.43
CA SER A 8 2.22 0.35 15.49
C SER A 8 2.09 1.75 14.91
N CYS A 9 1.30 2.61 15.57
CA CYS A 9 1.25 4.03 15.24
C CYS A 9 2.50 4.73 15.79
N ASP A 10 3.26 5.42 14.95
CA ASP A 10 4.50 6.10 15.35
C ASP A 10 4.28 7.30 16.26
N SER A 11 3.08 7.87 16.27
CA SER A 11 2.76 9.01 17.13
C SER A 11 2.26 8.62 18.52
N CYS A 12 1.32 7.68 18.62
CA CYS A 12 0.69 7.31 19.90
C CYS A 12 1.13 5.93 20.43
N LEU A 13 2.00 5.23 19.70
CA LEU A 13 2.55 3.91 20.03
C LEU A 13 1.50 2.79 20.17
N LYS A 14 0.26 3.05 19.74
CA LYS A 14 -0.82 2.05 19.72
C LYS A 14 -0.47 0.97 18.70
N SER A 15 -0.23 -0.25 19.18
CA SER A 15 0.02 -1.44 18.36
C SER A 15 -1.26 -2.18 18.00
N ASN A 16 -1.25 -2.94 16.90
CA ASN A 16 -2.32 -3.88 16.52
C ASN A 16 -3.73 -3.23 16.52
N PHE A 17 -3.82 -2.00 16.01
CA PHE A 17 -5.05 -1.23 16.03
C PHE A 17 -6.02 -1.64 14.91
N ASN A 18 -7.29 -1.29 15.13
CA ASN A 18 -8.39 -1.53 14.18
C ASN A 18 -8.64 -0.28 13.32
N GLY A 19 -9.40 -0.45 12.25
CA GLY A 19 -9.81 0.64 11.38
C GLY A 19 -8.71 1.03 10.41
N ARG A 20 -8.67 2.31 10.04
CA ARG A 20 -7.77 2.81 9.00
C ARG A 20 -6.34 2.94 9.51
N ARG A 21 -5.41 2.33 8.78
CA ARG A 21 -3.96 2.60 8.87
C ARG A 21 -3.59 3.60 7.78
N TYR A 22 -2.77 4.58 8.12
CA TYR A 22 -2.22 5.54 7.18
C TYR A 22 -0.71 5.37 7.12
N LYS A 23 -0.19 4.95 5.98
CA LYS A 23 1.24 4.81 5.75
C LYS A 23 1.80 6.01 5.00
N CYS A 24 2.89 6.59 5.50
CA CYS A 24 3.55 7.70 4.81
C CYS A 24 4.27 7.21 3.56
N LEU A 25 4.11 7.93 2.46
CA LEU A 25 4.74 7.59 1.20
C LEU A 25 6.10 8.28 0.99
N ILE A 26 6.56 9.05 1.97
CA ILE A 26 7.86 9.74 1.97
C ILE A 26 8.73 9.22 3.12
N CYS A 27 8.16 9.07 4.31
CA CYS A 27 8.90 8.61 5.49
C CYS A 27 9.06 7.09 5.46
N TYR A 28 10.29 6.63 5.68
CA TYR A 28 10.56 5.20 5.87
C TYR A 28 9.89 4.70 7.16
N ASP A 29 9.12 3.60 7.03
CA ASP A 29 8.47 2.90 8.15
C ASP A 29 7.65 3.79 9.08
N TYR A 30 6.91 4.75 8.51
CA TYR A 30 6.05 5.63 9.28
C TYR A 30 4.56 5.34 9.03
N ASP A 31 3.85 5.02 10.09
CA ASP A 31 2.47 4.58 10.12
C ASP A 31 1.69 5.31 11.21
N LEU A 32 0.49 5.78 10.86
CA LEU A 32 -0.44 6.43 11.78
C LEU A 32 -1.75 5.66 11.85
N CYS A 33 -2.34 5.61 13.04
CA CYS A 33 -3.75 5.23 13.17
C CYS A 33 -4.65 6.40 12.73
N ALA A 34 -5.93 6.12 12.47
CA ALA A 34 -6.92 7.11 12.05
C ALA A 34 -6.92 8.37 12.95
N ASP A 35 -6.98 8.19 14.27
CA ASP A 35 -7.01 9.31 15.23
C ASP A 35 -5.79 10.24 15.05
N CYS A 36 -4.57 9.70 14.94
CA CYS A 36 -3.37 10.51 14.80
C CYS A 36 -3.26 11.17 13.42
N TYR A 37 -3.75 10.52 12.37
CA TYR A 37 -3.83 11.11 11.05
C TYR A 37 -4.80 12.31 11.02
N GLU A 38 -5.98 12.17 11.64
CA GLU A 38 -7.02 13.21 11.70
C GLU A 38 -6.62 14.40 12.56
N GLU A 39 -5.89 14.17 13.65
CA GLU A 39 -5.32 15.23 14.49
C GLU A 39 -4.15 15.98 13.80
N GLY A 40 -3.67 15.52 12.64
CA GLY A 40 -2.59 16.18 11.91
C GLY A 40 -1.27 16.18 12.67
N VAL A 41 -0.91 15.06 13.29
CA VAL A 41 0.34 14.96 14.06
C VAL A 41 1.56 15.11 13.16
N THR A 42 2.56 15.86 13.62
CA THR A 42 3.86 16.01 12.96
C THR A 42 4.97 15.41 13.84
N SER A 43 6.05 14.95 13.21
CA SER A 43 7.25 14.49 13.91
C SER A 43 8.52 15.08 13.29
N THR A 44 9.69 14.69 13.78
CA THR A 44 10.97 15.15 13.23
C THR A 44 11.17 14.82 11.76
N ARG A 45 10.55 13.73 11.27
CA ARG A 45 10.70 13.23 9.90
C ARG A 45 9.40 13.28 9.09
N HIS A 46 8.26 13.48 9.75
CA HIS A 46 6.93 13.48 9.13
C HIS A 46 6.25 14.83 9.25
N LEU A 47 5.74 15.34 8.13
CA LEU A 47 4.90 16.53 8.05
C LEU A 47 3.49 16.12 7.62
N VAL A 48 2.47 16.86 8.09
CA VAL A 48 1.07 16.67 7.69
C VAL A 48 0.85 16.73 6.18
N ASP A 49 1.74 17.41 5.48
CA ASP A 49 1.68 17.59 4.04
C ASP A 49 2.26 16.37 3.29
N HIS A 50 2.87 15.38 3.94
CA HIS A 50 3.35 14.20 3.24
C HIS A 50 2.18 13.36 2.69
N PRO A 51 2.29 12.82 1.46
CA PRO A 51 1.31 11.88 0.94
C PRO A 51 1.20 10.65 1.83
N MET A 52 -0.04 10.23 2.09
CA MET A 52 -0.36 9.09 2.94
C MET A 52 -1.23 8.10 2.16
N GLN A 53 -0.90 6.80 2.25
CA GLN A 53 -1.76 5.73 1.75
C GLN A 53 -2.65 5.21 2.87
N CYS A 54 -3.97 5.24 2.66
CA CYS A 54 -4.93 4.57 3.53
C CYS A 54 -4.93 3.06 3.23
N ILE A 55 -4.75 2.24 4.25
CA ILE A 55 -4.74 0.78 4.19
C ILE A 55 -5.85 0.29 5.11
N LEU A 56 -6.78 -0.49 4.54
CA LEU A 56 -7.91 -1.05 5.27
C LEU A 56 -7.64 -2.50 5.64
N THR A 57 -8.18 -2.94 6.78
CA THR A 57 -8.21 -4.37 7.09
C THR A 57 -9.22 -5.09 6.19
N ARG A 58 -9.07 -6.41 6.05
CA ARG A 58 -10.05 -7.22 5.30
C ARG A 58 -11.47 -7.07 5.86
N SER A 59 -11.61 -7.04 7.18
CA SER A 59 -12.92 -6.88 7.81
C SER A 59 -13.51 -5.50 7.54
N ASP A 60 -12.70 -4.45 7.49
CA ASP A 60 -13.18 -3.11 7.14
C ASP A 60 -13.61 -3.04 5.67
N ILE A 61 -12.87 -3.67 4.75
CA ILE A 61 -13.27 -3.77 3.34
C ILE A 61 -14.64 -4.48 3.22
N GLU A 62 -14.81 -5.62 3.89
CA GLU A 62 -16.08 -6.36 3.89
C GLU A 62 -17.25 -5.53 4.44
N LEU A 63 -17.01 -4.74 5.50
CA LEU A 63 -18.02 -3.88 6.12
C LEU A 63 -18.42 -2.69 5.23
N PHE A 64 -17.46 -1.99 4.63
CA PHE A 64 -17.75 -0.77 3.85
C PHE A 64 -18.24 -1.06 2.44
N PHE A 65 -17.88 -2.21 1.87
CA PHE A 65 -18.19 -2.56 0.47
C PHE A 65 -19.15 -3.75 0.33
N GLY A 66 -19.82 -4.16 1.42
CA GLY A 66 -21.00 -5.02 1.38
C GLY A 66 -20.76 -6.48 0.92
N GLY A 67 -19.52 -6.93 0.82
CA GLY A 67 -19.18 -8.32 0.47
C GLY A 67 -19.45 -8.74 -0.99
N GLU A 68 -20.02 -7.87 -1.84
CA GLU A 68 -20.34 -8.20 -3.25
C GLU A 68 -19.21 -7.89 -4.25
N MET A 69 -18.10 -7.31 -3.80
CA MET A 69 -16.92 -7.02 -4.63
C MET A 69 -15.76 -7.98 -4.33
N LEU A 70 -16.00 -9.28 -4.54
CA LEU A 70 -14.96 -10.33 -4.55
C LEU A 70 -14.63 -10.82 -5.96
N ASN A 71 -14.63 -9.92 -6.94
CA ASN A 71 -13.66 -10.10 -8.02
C ASN A 71 -12.32 -9.62 -7.45
N SER A 72 -11.21 -10.23 -7.87
CA SER A 72 -9.83 -10.02 -7.34
C SER A 72 -9.33 -8.57 -7.28
N GLU A 73 -10.14 -7.62 -7.73
CA GLU A 73 -9.97 -6.18 -7.70
C GLU A 73 -10.50 -5.64 -6.36
N GLN A 74 -9.71 -5.76 -5.27
CA GLN A 74 -9.99 -4.98 -4.07
C GLN A 74 -10.14 -3.50 -4.47
N PRO A 75 -11.06 -2.71 -3.88
CA PRO A 75 -11.18 -1.27 -4.16
C PRO A 75 -9.96 -0.54 -3.59
N GLN A 76 -8.84 -0.67 -4.28
CA GLN A 76 -7.56 -0.10 -3.90
C GLN A 76 -7.50 1.29 -4.54
N SER A 77 -7.91 2.29 -3.77
CA SER A 77 -7.71 3.70 -4.13
C SER A 77 -6.31 4.11 -3.68
N PHE A 78 -5.36 4.07 -4.62
CA PHE A 78 -3.99 4.47 -4.34
C PHE A 78 -3.82 5.98 -4.39
N THR A 79 -2.87 6.45 -3.58
CA THR A 79 -2.45 7.84 -3.50
C THR A 79 -1.13 8.01 -4.24
N CYS A 80 -1.07 8.98 -5.14
CA CYS A 80 0.18 9.34 -5.81
C CYS A 80 1.16 9.91 -4.78
N PRO A 81 2.38 9.34 -4.64
CA PRO A 81 3.37 9.82 -3.68
C PRO A 81 4.02 11.15 -4.08
N TYR A 82 3.80 11.62 -5.31
CA TYR A 82 4.35 12.90 -5.77
C TYR A 82 3.37 14.06 -5.59
N CYS A 83 2.08 13.85 -5.89
CA CYS A 83 1.09 14.93 -5.89
C CYS A 83 -0.10 14.74 -4.94
N LYS A 84 -0.13 13.64 -4.18
CA LYS A 84 -1.18 13.31 -3.18
C LYS A 84 -2.58 13.10 -3.76
N LYS A 85 -2.76 13.18 -5.08
CA LYS A 85 -4.01 12.78 -5.74
C LYS A 85 -4.30 11.32 -5.40
N MET A 86 -5.57 11.03 -5.11
CA MET A 86 -6.04 9.70 -4.70
C MET A 86 -7.14 9.20 -5.64
N GLY A 87 -7.45 7.90 -5.54
CA GLY A 87 -8.48 7.26 -6.36
C GLY A 87 -7.93 6.57 -7.61
N PHE A 88 -6.63 6.26 -7.63
CA PHE A 88 -6.02 5.50 -8.71
C PHE A 88 -6.09 4.00 -8.46
N SER A 89 -6.27 3.21 -9.51
CA SER A 89 -5.91 1.79 -9.53
C SER A 89 -4.43 1.64 -9.89
N ASP A 90 -3.90 0.42 -9.86
CA ASP A 90 -2.49 0.16 -10.24
C ASP A 90 -2.17 0.74 -11.63
N THR A 91 -3.06 0.45 -12.59
CA THR A 91 -2.93 0.89 -13.99
C THR A 91 -3.04 2.40 -14.12
N THR A 92 -4.06 3.02 -13.52
CA THR A 92 -4.26 4.47 -13.67
C THR A 92 -3.23 5.27 -12.89
N LEU A 93 -2.66 4.71 -11.81
CA LEU A 93 -1.53 5.31 -11.10
C LEU A 93 -0.28 5.34 -11.99
N LEU A 94 0.02 4.23 -12.66
CA LEU A 94 1.15 4.17 -13.60
C LEU A 94 0.98 5.17 -14.73
N GLU A 95 -0.20 5.24 -15.35
CA GLU A 95 -0.51 6.21 -16.40
C GLU A 95 -0.34 7.65 -15.91
N HIS A 96 -0.88 7.97 -14.73
CA HIS A 96 -0.75 9.29 -14.12
C HIS A 96 0.71 9.67 -13.85
N VAL A 97 1.49 8.78 -13.21
CA VAL A 97 2.90 9.04 -12.89
C VAL A 97 3.73 9.20 -14.16
N SER A 98 3.51 8.35 -15.16
CA SER A 98 4.24 8.42 -16.42
C SER A 98 3.90 9.67 -17.25
N ALA A 99 2.71 10.25 -17.08
CA ALA A 99 2.28 11.44 -17.82
C ALA A 99 2.58 12.76 -17.09
N GLU A 100 2.43 12.80 -15.77
CA GLU A 100 2.52 14.04 -14.99
C GLU A 100 3.85 14.21 -14.24
N HIS A 101 4.65 13.14 -14.05
CA HIS A 101 5.83 13.16 -13.18
C HIS A 101 7.10 12.59 -13.86
N THR A 102 7.35 12.93 -15.12
CA THR A 102 8.46 12.34 -15.93
C THR A 102 9.87 12.66 -15.46
N GLU A 103 10.06 13.76 -14.72
CA GLU A 103 11.39 14.22 -14.26
C GLU A 103 11.53 14.21 -12.73
N THR A 104 10.59 13.56 -12.02
CA THR A 104 10.62 13.51 -10.55
C THR A 104 11.47 12.34 -10.09
N SER A 105 12.61 12.62 -9.45
CA SER A 105 13.51 11.62 -8.88
C SER A 105 13.44 11.57 -7.34
N LEU A 106 12.27 11.87 -6.77
CA LEU A 106 12.08 11.80 -5.32
C LEU A 106 11.92 10.35 -4.90
N GLU A 107 12.68 9.95 -3.88
CA GLU A 107 12.53 8.64 -3.23
C GLU A 107 11.18 8.56 -2.52
N VAL A 108 10.38 7.55 -2.89
CA VAL A 108 9.03 7.36 -2.37
C VAL A 108 8.77 5.91 -2.02
N VAL A 109 7.92 5.69 -1.02
CA VAL A 109 7.40 4.36 -0.71
C VAL A 109 6.30 4.03 -1.72
N CYS A 110 6.34 2.82 -2.27
CA CYS A 110 5.31 2.37 -3.22
C CYS A 110 3.97 2.11 -2.49
N PRO A 111 2.89 2.86 -2.80
CA PRO A 111 1.57 2.66 -2.18
C PRO A 111 0.95 1.29 -2.49
N VAL A 112 1.28 0.71 -3.65
CA VAL A 112 0.81 -0.62 -4.08
C VAL A 112 1.46 -1.70 -3.22
N CYS A 113 2.80 -1.69 -3.07
CA CYS A 113 3.51 -2.63 -2.19
C CYS A 113 3.08 -2.51 -0.73
N ALA A 114 2.81 -1.29 -0.25
CA ALA A 114 2.29 -1.02 1.08
C ALA A 114 0.90 -1.63 1.35
N GLY A 115 0.02 -1.62 0.33
CA GLY A 115 -1.35 -2.11 0.46
C GLY A 115 -1.54 -3.60 0.21
N LEU A 116 -0.62 -4.24 -0.51
CA LEU A 116 -0.79 -5.64 -0.94
C LEU A 116 -0.51 -6.65 0.20
N PRO A 117 -1.36 -7.70 0.35
CA PRO A 117 -1.08 -8.79 1.27
C PRO A 117 0.15 -9.57 0.81
N GLY A 118 1.24 -9.51 1.59
CA GLY A 118 2.53 -10.13 1.27
C GLY A 118 3.47 -9.26 0.44
N GLY A 119 3.11 -8.00 0.16
CA GLY A 119 4.04 -7.00 -0.38
C GLY A 119 5.07 -6.54 0.67
N GLU A 120 6.13 -5.88 0.21
CA GLU A 120 7.12 -5.20 1.05
C GLU A 120 6.58 -3.80 1.43
N PRO A 121 6.12 -3.56 2.67
CA PRO A 121 5.38 -2.34 2.97
C PRO A 121 6.22 -1.07 2.91
N ASN A 122 7.52 -1.21 3.11
CA ASN A 122 8.50 -0.12 3.17
C ASN A 122 9.37 -0.07 1.92
N LEU A 123 8.92 -0.64 0.79
CA LEU A 123 9.67 -0.59 -0.46
C LEU A 123 9.81 0.86 -0.94
N VAL A 124 11.04 1.38 -0.87
CA VAL A 124 11.41 2.71 -1.38
C VAL A 124 11.98 2.58 -2.79
N THR A 125 11.61 3.50 -3.67
CA THR A 125 12.14 3.59 -5.03
C THR A 125 12.29 5.05 -5.46
N ASP A 126 13.34 5.34 -6.22
CA ASP A 126 13.61 6.62 -6.88
C ASP A 126 13.11 6.65 -8.34
N ASP A 127 12.90 5.48 -8.96
CA ASP A 127 12.22 5.29 -10.26
C ASP A 127 10.84 4.64 -10.07
N PHE A 128 9.88 5.42 -9.57
CA PHE A 128 8.54 4.91 -9.26
C PHE A 128 7.79 4.43 -10.51
N ALA A 129 7.90 5.13 -11.63
CA ALA A 129 7.24 4.73 -12.89
C ALA A 129 7.81 3.41 -13.45
N GLY A 130 9.13 3.25 -13.42
CA GLY A 130 9.79 2.00 -13.79
C GLY A 130 9.40 0.86 -12.85
N HIS A 131 9.38 1.11 -11.53
CA HIS A 131 8.93 0.13 -10.54
C HIS A 131 7.50 -0.36 -10.79
N LEU A 132 6.55 0.56 -11.00
CA LEU A 132 5.16 0.21 -11.34
C LEU A 132 5.07 -0.62 -12.63
N THR A 133 5.87 -0.27 -13.64
CA THR A 133 5.89 -0.98 -14.93
C THR A 133 6.37 -2.42 -14.81
N LEU A 134 7.39 -2.68 -13.97
CA LEU A 134 8.01 -4.00 -13.84
C LEU A 134 7.27 -4.90 -12.85
N GLU A 135 6.79 -4.34 -11.74
CA GLU A 135 6.27 -5.11 -10.62
C GLU A 135 4.74 -5.18 -10.55
N HIS A 136 4.04 -4.22 -11.17
CA HIS A 136 2.58 -4.05 -11.00
C HIS A 136 1.78 -3.95 -12.31
N ARG A 137 2.42 -3.79 -13.48
CA ARG A 137 1.74 -3.73 -14.79
C ARG A 137 1.15 -5.06 -15.24
N THR A 138 1.66 -6.17 -14.73
CA THR A 138 1.07 -7.50 -14.93
C THR A 138 -0.09 -7.66 -13.97
N GLY A 139 -1.30 -7.42 -14.47
CA GLY A 139 -2.52 -7.93 -13.85
C GLY A 139 -2.41 -9.43 -13.52
N PRO A 140 -3.30 -9.91 -12.66
CA PRO A 140 -2.95 -10.43 -11.34
C PRO A 140 -1.87 -11.51 -11.37
N ARG A 141 -0.91 -11.41 -10.44
CA ARG A 141 0.09 -12.43 -10.07
C ARG A 141 -0.52 -13.75 -9.54
N GLU A 142 -1.76 -14.08 -9.89
CA GLU A 142 -2.44 -15.33 -9.55
C GLU A 142 -1.90 -16.54 -10.33
N LEU A 143 -1.15 -16.35 -11.42
CA LEU A 143 -0.56 -17.49 -12.14
C LEU A 143 0.80 -17.93 -11.58
N ILE A 144 1.55 -17.04 -10.92
CA ILE A 144 2.89 -17.38 -10.41
C ILE A 144 2.82 -17.86 -8.96
N SER A 145 1.91 -17.33 -8.14
CA SER A 145 1.67 -17.85 -6.78
C SER A 145 1.17 -19.31 -6.79
N PHE A 146 0.32 -19.66 -7.76
CA PHE A 146 -0.12 -21.05 -7.97
C PHE A 146 1.05 -21.96 -8.36
N LEU A 147 1.91 -21.54 -9.31
CA LEU A 147 3.03 -22.36 -9.78
C LEU A 147 4.16 -22.49 -8.74
N ILE A 148 4.44 -21.45 -7.95
CA ILE A 148 5.44 -21.49 -6.87
C ILE A 148 4.95 -22.38 -5.71
N SER A 149 3.65 -22.33 -5.37
CA SER A 149 3.07 -23.20 -4.33
C SER A 149 3.03 -24.68 -4.74
N PHE A 150 2.80 -24.99 -6.02
CA PHE A 150 2.89 -26.37 -6.54
C PHE A 150 4.33 -26.92 -6.52
N SER A 151 5.33 -26.07 -6.80
CA SER A 151 6.74 -26.49 -6.80
C SER A 151 7.27 -26.75 -5.39
N LYS A 152 6.80 -26.01 -4.36
CA LYS A 152 7.15 -26.27 -2.96
C LYS A 152 6.47 -27.53 -2.38
N LYS A 153 5.22 -27.84 -2.75
CA LYS A 153 4.53 -29.07 -2.28
C LYS A 153 5.08 -30.37 -2.87
N LYS A 154 5.70 -30.35 -4.06
CA LYS A 154 6.33 -31.56 -4.64
C LYS A 154 7.70 -31.91 -4.02
N LYS A 155 8.33 -31.02 -3.25
CA LYS A 155 9.65 -31.28 -2.63
C LYS A 155 9.59 -31.84 -1.21
N THR A 156 8.40 -31.94 -0.61
CA THR A 156 8.21 -32.47 0.76
C THR A 156 7.60 -33.88 0.80
N LEU A 157 7.49 -34.55 -0.34
CA LEU A 157 7.09 -35.96 -0.40
C LEU A 157 8.13 -36.75 -1.19
N HIS A 158 9.29 -36.95 -0.55
CA HIS A 158 10.22 -38.03 -0.83
C HIS A 158 11.03 -38.34 0.43
#